data_AF-A0A965PR19-F1
#
_entry.id   AF-A0A965PR19-F1
#
_cell.length_a   1.000
_cell.length_b   1.000
_cell.length_c   1.000
_cell.angle_alpha   90.00
_cell.angle_beta   90.00
_cell.angle_gamma   90.00
#
_symmetry.space_group_name_H-M   'P 1'
#
loop_
_entity.id
_entity.type
_entity.pdbx_description
1 polymer ?
#
loop_
_entity_poly.entity_id
_entity_poly.type
_entity_poly.pdbx_seq_one_letter_code
_entity_poly.pdbx_strand_id
1 'polypeptide(L)'
;MLTPVEDFSGYDLVAEKGGKFYRIQVKTTSKTEGEKNYYRFMTCGGNQKKCSYSKSKIDYLIAWAMDEDLFWIFKPSECKGPTKKLYPKTGSSWRIVNDL
;
A
#
# COMPACT_ATOMS: atom_id res chain seq x y z
N MET A 1 13.22 10.30 -3.69
CA MET A 1 11.81 10.03 -3.31
C MET A 1 11.09 11.37 -3.30
N LEU A 2 10.02 11.50 -4.07
CA LEU A 2 9.24 12.73 -4.16
C LEU A 2 7.96 12.58 -3.32
N THR A 3 7.48 13.68 -2.75
CA THR A 3 6.23 13.74 -1.99
C THR A 3 5.29 14.77 -2.62
N PRO A 4 3.98 14.50 -2.68
CA PRO A 4 3.03 15.52 -3.09
C PRO A 4 3.09 16.70 -2.12
N VAL A 5 2.93 17.92 -2.64
CA VAL A 5 2.85 19.15 -1.83
C VAL A 5 1.46 19.30 -1.21
N GLU A 6 0.45 18.62 -1.75
CA GLU A 6 -0.94 18.69 -1.30
C GLU A 6 -1.34 17.46 -0.46
N ASP A 7 -2.07 17.70 0.63
CA ASP A 7 -2.52 16.66 1.58
C ASP A 7 -3.62 15.72 1.02
N PHE A 8 -4.12 15.95 -0.20
CA PHE A 8 -5.25 15.22 -0.78
C PHE A 8 -4.99 14.61 -2.16
N SER A 9 -3.73 14.44 -2.56
CA SER A 9 -3.37 13.88 -3.88
C SER A 9 -3.80 12.41 -4.08
N GLY A 10 -4.18 11.72 -3.00
CA GLY A 10 -4.70 10.34 -3.05
C GLY A 10 -3.63 9.25 -3.18
N TYR A 11 -2.37 9.63 -3.03
CA TYR A 11 -1.18 8.81 -2.87
C TYR A 11 -0.25 9.52 -1.87
N ASP A 12 0.65 8.78 -1.23
CA ASP A 12 1.54 9.35 -0.22
C ASP A 12 2.88 9.75 -0.82
N LEU A 13 3.36 9.02 -1.83
CA LEU A 13 4.74 9.12 -2.33
C LEU A 13 4.79 8.96 -3.85
N VAL A 14 5.84 9.49 -4.47
CA VAL A 14 6.19 9.23 -5.86
C VAL A 14 7.63 8.69 -5.96
N ALA A 15 7.78 7.55 -6.62
CA ALA A 15 9.07 6.97 -6.97
C ALA A 15 9.37 7.21 -8.44
N GLU A 16 10.64 7.50 -8.76
CA GLU A 16 11.13 7.59 -10.13
C GLU A 16 12.00 6.36 -10.41
N LYS A 17 11.78 5.72 -11.56
CA LYS A 17 12.63 4.63 -12.06
C LYS A 17 12.65 4.67 -13.59
N GLY A 18 13.84 4.82 -14.15
CA GLY A 18 14.05 4.77 -15.61
C GLY A 18 13.28 5.85 -16.37
N GLY A 19 13.18 7.06 -15.81
CA GLY A 19 12.45 8.20 -16.37
C GLY A 19 10.93 8.14 -16.19
N LYS A 20 10.41 7.13 -15.47
CA LYS A 20 8.98 6.97 -15.19
C LYS A 20 8.68 7.25 -13.73
N PHE A 21 7.58 7.94 -13.48
CA PHE A 21 7.09 8.25 -12.14
C PHE A 21 5.93 7.34 -11.76
N TYR A 22 5.99 6.81 -10.54
CA TYR A 22 5.01 5.89 -9.98
C TYR A 22 4.40 6.47 -8.71
N ARG A 23 3.08 6.63 -8.70
CA ARG A 23 2.33 7.12 -7.53
C ARG A 23 2.03 5.95 -6.61
N ILE A 24 2.44 6.08 -5.36
CA ILE A 24 2.40 5.00 -4.38
C ILE A 24 1.57 5.44 -3.18
N GLN A 25 0.54 4.64 -2.86
CA GLN A 25 -0.14 4.73 -1.57
C GLN A 25 0.49 3.73 -0.60
N VAL A 26 0.89 4.19 0.57
CA VAL A 26 1.35 3.36 1.68
C VAL A 26 0.21 3.16 2.67
N LYS A 27 0.12 1.95 3.21
CA LYS A 27 -0.78 1.60 4.31
C LYS A 27 0.01 0.85 5.36
N THR A 28 -0.05 1.31 6.59
CA THR A 28 0.72 0.74 7.70
C THR A 28 -0.18 0.10 8.75
N THR A 29 0.35 -0.90 9.44
CA THR A 29 -0.19 -1.43 10.69
C THR A 29 0.98 -1.77 11.61
N SER A 30 0.75 -1.75 12.92
CA SER A 30 1.78 -2.05 13.93
C SER A 30 1.53 -3.38 14.66
N LYS A 31 0.52 -4.15 14.23
CA LYS A 31 0.14 -5.43 14.82
C LYS A 31 -0.78 -6.22 13.89
N THR A 32 -0.87 -7.53 14.14
CA THR A 32 -1.86 -8.42 13.54
C THR A 32 -3.29 -8.12 14.01
N GLU A 33 -4.29 -8.66 13.30
CA GLU A 33 -5.69 -8.48 13.65
C GLU A 33 -6.08 -9.30 14.89
N GLY A 34 -6.02 -8.70 16.07
CA GLY A 34 -6.37 -9.37 17.33
C GLY A 34 -5.51 -10.61 17.55
N GLU A 35 -6.13 -11.75 17.80
CA GLU A 35 -5.45 -13.05 17.98
C GLU A 35 -5.19 -13.80 16.66
N LYS A 36 -5.33 -13.13 15.50
CA LYS A 36 -5.14 -13.77 14.19
C LYS A 36 -3.68 -13.71 13.73
N ASN A 37 -3.28 -14.70 12.94
CA ASN A 37 -1.94 -14.79 12.34
C ASN A 37 -1.84 -14.02 11.00
N TYR A 38 -2.57 -12.92 10.85
CA TYR A 38 -2.52 -12.08 9.66
C TYR A 38 -2.72 -10.60 10.00
N TYR A 39 -2.18 -9.75 9.15
CA TYR A 39 -2.40 -8.32 9.12
C TYR A 39 -3.62 -7.98 8.26
N ARG A 40 -4.42 -7.00 8.68
CA ARG A 40 -5.51 -6.47 7.86
C ARG A 40 -5.19 -5.04 7.46
N PHE A 41 -5.05 -4.82 6.16
CA PHE A 41 -4.80 -3.50 5.59
C PHE A 41 -6.03 -2.95 4.90
N MET A 42 -6.28 -1.65 5.04
CA MET A 42 -7.28 -0.92 4.27
C MET A 42 -6.76 -0.66 2.86
N THR A 43 -7.27 -1.40 1.87
CA THR A 43 -6.90 -1.29 0.45
C THR A 43 -7.86 -0.41 -0.35
N CYS A 44 -8.57 0.49 0.33
CA CYS A 44 -9.42 1.51 -0.26
C CYS A 44 -9.19 2.87 0.40
N GLY A 45 -9.68 3.93 -0.23
CA GLY A 45 -9.68 5.29 0.32
C GLY A 45 -11.09 5.78 0.64
N GLY A 46 -11.19 6.99 1.18
CA GLY A 46 -12.46 7.67 1.44
C GLY A 46 -12.93 7.58 2.89
N ASN A 47 -13.46 8.70 3.37
CA ASN A 47 -14.00 8.84 4.72
C ASN A 47 -15.47 8.40 4.80
N GLN A 48 -16.34 9.09 4.05
CA GLN A 48 -17.80 8.84 4.07
C GLN A 48 -18.23 7.63 3.21
N LYS A 49 -17.60 7.45 2.04
CA LYS A 49 -17.83 6.30 1.16
C LYS A 49 -16.50 5.66 0.84
N LYS A 50 -16.40 4.35 1.03
CA LYS A 50 -15.21 3.59 0.65
C LYS A 50 -15.14 3.49 -0.87
N CYS A 51 -14.03 3.93 -1.43
CA CYS A 51 -13.74 3.87 -2.86
C CYS A 51 -12.46 3.08 -3.08
N SER A 52 -12.53 2.06 -3.92
CA SER A 52 -11.35 1.32 -4.36
C SER A 52 -10.36 2.26 -5.05
N TYR A 53 -9.07 2.01 -4.88
CA TYR A 53 -8.06 2.70 -5.66
C TYR A 53 -8.19 2.30 -7.14
N SER A 54 -8.02 3.27 -8.02
CA SER A 54 -7.97 3.08 -9.47
C SER A 54 -6.57 3.37 -9.99
N LYS A 55 -6.24 2.85 -11.17
CA LYS A 55 -4.98 3.16 -11.88
C LYS A 55 -4.83 4.67 -12.18
N SER A 56 -5.94 5.40 -12.27
CA SER A 56 -5.91 6.86 -12.42
C SER A 56 -5.47 7.59 -11.15
N LYS A 57 -5.58 6.97 -9.96
CA LYS A 57 -5.18 7.58 -8.68
C LYS A 57 -3.78 7.16 -8.24
N ILE A 58 -3.52 5.85 -8.26
CA ILE A 58 -2.25 5.28 -7.80
C ILE A 58 -1.79 4.21 -8.79
N ASP A 59 -0.49 4.00 -8.86
CA ASP A 59 0.12 2.94 -9.66
C ASP A 59 0.36 1.69 -8.81
N TYR A 60 0.76 1.89 -7.55
CA TYR A 60 0.98 0.82 -6.58
C TYR A 60 0.44 1.16 -5.19
N LEU A 61 0.06 0.11 -4.46
CA LEU A 61 -0.23 0.15 -3.03
C LEU A 61 0.81 -0.69 -2.29
N ILE A 62 1.50 -0.08 -1.33
CA ILE A 62 2.43 -0.76 -0.42
C ILE A 62 1.73 -0.94 0.91
N ALA A 63 1.67 -2.19 1.38
CA ALA A 63 1.29 -2.52 2.75
C ALA A 63 2.57 -2.79 3.55
N TRP A 64 2.72 -2.12 4.69
CA TRP A 64 3.88 -2.25 5.57
C TRP A 64 3.43 -2.60 7.00
N ALA A 65 3.83 -3.78 7.48
CA ALA A 65 3.69 -4.16 8.88
C ALA A 65 4.94 -3.71 9.63
N MET A 66 4.79 -2.71 10.50
CA MET A 66 5.90 -2.00 11.14
C MET A 66 6.57 -2.80 12.26
N ASP A 67 5.84 -3.73 12.86
CA ASP A 67 6.30 -4.60 13.94
C ASP A 67 7.33 -5.63 13.46
N GLU A 68 7.07 -6.26 12.32
CA GLU A 68 7.94 -7.29 11.73
C GLU A 68 8.75 -6.78 10.52
N ASP A 69 8.64 -5.50 10.19
CA ASP A 69 9.22 -4.85 9.00
C ASP A 69 8.93 -5.61 7.68
N LEU A 70 7.67 -6.00 7.50
CA LEU A 70 7.21 -6.76 6.33
C LEU A 70 6.48 -5.89 5.33
N PHE A 71 6.79 -6.10 4.04
CA PHE A 71 6.26 -5.32 2.93
C PHE A 71 5.51 -6.22 1.94
N TRP A 72 4.44 -5.67 1.38
CA TRP A 72 3.73 -6.22 0.23
C TRP A 72 3.40 -5.12 -0.77
N ILE A 73 3.43 -5.46 -2.06
CA ILE A 73 3.15 -4.54 -3.15
C ILE A 73 1.97 -5.08 -3.97
N PHE A 74 1.02 -4.20 -4.30
CA PHE A 74 -0.13 -4.53 -5.11
C PHE A 74 -0.39 -3.48 -6.18
N LYS A 75 -0.88 -3.89 -7.33
CA LYS A 75 -1.57 -3.01 -8.27
C LYS A 75 -3.00 -2.75 -7.78
N PRO A 76 -3.61 -1.60 -8.13
CA PRO A 76 -5.01 -1.30 -7.79
C PRO A 76 -5.99 -2.41 -8.20
N SER A 77 -5.76 -3.06 -9.35
CA SER A 77 -6.57 -4.18 -9.85
C SER A 77 -6.58 -5.41 -8.93
N GLU A 78 -5.60 -5.56 -8.05
CA GLU A 78 -5.48 -6.65 -7.08
C GLU A 78 -6.17 -6.35 -5.74
N CYS A 79 -6.69 -5.13 -5.58
CA CYS A 79 -7.39 -4.64 -4.41
C CYS A 79 -8.91 -4.72 -4.62
N LYS A 80 -9.45 -5.94 -4.72
CA LYS A 80 -10.86 -6.21 -5.04
C LYS A 80 -11.85 -5.79 -3.95
N GLY A 81 -11.39 -5.64 -2.71
CA GLY A 81 -12.22 -5.28 -1.56
C GLY A 81 -11.67 -4.09 -0.78
N PRO A 82 -12.42 -3.60 0.22
CA PRO A 82 -11.99 -2.47 1.04
C PRO A 82 -10.80 -2.81 1.94
N THR A 83 -10.61 -4.09 2.22
CA THR A 83 -9.51 -4.61 3.04
C THR A 83 -8.86 -5.82 2.39
N LYS A 84 -7.58 -6.03 2.68
CA LYS A 84 -6.83 -7.23 2.31
C LYS A 84 -6.17 -7.84 3.53
N LYS A 85 -6.25 -9.17 3.64
CA LYS A 85 -5.59 -9.96 4.69
C LYS A 85 -4.23 -10.43 4.17
N LEU A 86 -3.16 -10.12 4.88
CA LEU A 86 -1.78 -10.45 4.50
C LEU A 86 -1.13 -11.26 5.61
N TYR A 87 -0.55 -12.40 5.24
CA TYR A 87 0.06 -13.32 6.20
C TYR A 87 1.57 -13.06 6.26
N PRO A 88 2.20 -13.09 7.44
CA PRO A 88 3.64 -12.83 7.58
C PRO A 88 4.50 -13.65 6.61
N LYS A 89 4.14 -14.92 6.38
CA LYS A 89 4.82 -15.84 5.46
C LYS A 89 4.91 -15.37 4.00
N THR A 90 4.03 -14.47 3.57
CA THR A 90 4.05 -13.91 2.21
C THR A 90 4.66 -12.51 2.18
N GLY A 91 5.10 -11.98 3.33
CA GLY A 91 5.77 -10.69 3.43
C GLY A 91 7.20 -10.74 2.88
N SER A 92 7.66 -9.62 2.38
CA SER A 92 9.03 -9.45 1.88
C SER A 92 9.73 -8.35 2.66
N SER A 93 11.07 -8.35 2.63
CA SER A 93 11.85 -7.19 3.09
C SER A 93 11.61 -5.97 2.18
N TRP A 94 12.00 -4.78 2.65
CA TRP A 94 11.88 -3.51 1.89
C TRP A 94 12.46 -3.55 0.47
N ARG A 95 13.37 -4.49 0.17
CA ARG A 95 13.98 -4.66 -1.15
C ARG A 95 12.98 -4.92 -2.27
N ILE A 96 11.78 -5.43 -1.98
CA ILE A 96 10.71 -5.63 -2.97
C ILE A 96 10.30 -4.32 -3.66
N VAL A 97 10.53 -3.17 -3.02
CA VAL A 97 10.26 -1.84 -3.61
C VAL A 97 11.19 -1.56 -4.81
N ASN A 98 12.38 -2.17 -4.87
CA ASN A 98 13.27 -2.04 -6.02
C ASN A 98 12.73 -2.75 -7.28
N ASP A 99 11.78 -3.68 -7.12
CA ASP A 99 11.18 -4.43 -8.22
C ASP A 99 10.05 -3.64 -8.94
N LEU A 100 9.64 -2.48 -8.40
CA LEU A 100 8.62 -1.58 -8.97
C LEU A 100 8.98 -1.03 -10.35
#